data_AF-A0A5C8MMW2-F1
#
_entry.id   AF-A0A5C8MMW2-F1
#
_cell.length_a   1.000
_cell.length_b   1.000
_cell.length_c   1.000
_cell.angle_alpha   90.00
_cell.angle_beta   90.00
_cell.angle_gamma   90.00
#
_symmetry.space_group_name_H-M   'P 1'
#
loop_
_entity.id
_entity.type
_entity.pdbx_description
1 polymer ?
#
loop_
_entity_poly.entity_id
_entity_poly.type
_entity_poly.pdbx_seq_one_letter_code
_entity_poly.pdbx_strand_id
1 'polypeptide(L)'
;SHLKQIPRVHILEGHREDRLGIVSFIIEGMHYNLVVKLLNDRFGIQVRGGCSCAGPYGHYLLGIDKEQSKNILMQVEQGNLLIKPGWVRISVHPIMTNEDIYHIIRAIRHIVRHEDKWKQEYIYDHTKNEFYHRHDDRDVRHLFIL
;
A
#
# COMPACT_ATOMS: atom_id res chain seq x y z
N SER A 1 3.53 18.01 -8.89
CA SER A 1 2.33 17.15 -8.88
C SER A 1 1.74 17.11 -7.46
N HIS A 2 0.41 17.15 -7.33
CA HIS A 2 -0.31 17.24 -6.04
C HIS A 2 -0.03 16.06 -5.07
N LEU A 3 0.41 14.91 -5.59
CA LEU A 3 0.78 13.73 -4.80
C LEU A 3 2.13 13.90 -4.08
N LYS A 4 3.13 14.51 -4.74
CA LYS A 4 4.46 14.83 -4.15
C LYS A 4 4.37 15.82 -2.97
N GLN A 5 3.26 16.56 -2.87
CA GLN A 5 3.05 17.56 -1.83
C GLN A 5 2.42 16.98 -0.55
N ILE A 6 2.01 15.70 -0.56
CA ILE A 6 1.46 15.06 0.64
C ILE A 6 2.65 14.67 1.53
N PRO A 7 2.71 15.14 2.79
CA PRO A 7 3.78 14.77 3.71
C PRO A 7 3.88 13.25 3.86
N ARG A 8 5.11 12.72 4.02
CA ARG A 8 5.40 11.28 4.19
C ARG A 8 5.08 10.40 2.99
N VAL A 9 4.56 10.95 1.89
CA VAL A 9 4.31 10.19 0.66
C VAL A 9 5.53 10.31 -0.24
N HIS A 10 6.16 9.17 -0.52
CA HIS A 10 7.31 9.11 -1.41
C HIS A 10 6.94 8.35 -2.67
N ILE A 11 7.00 9.03 -3.83
CA ILE A 11 6.79 8.41 -5.14
C ILE A 11 8.08 7.71 -5.54
N LEU A 12 8.00 6.41 -5.84
CA LEU A 12 9.14 5.64 -6.33
C LEU A 12 9.50 6.12 -7.73
N GLU A 13 10.81 6.32 -7.97
CA GLU A 13 11.33 6.94 -9.19
C GLU A 13 10.73 8.32 -9.48
N GLY A 14 10.29 9.08 -8.46
CA GLY A 14 9.47 10.30 -8.61
C GLY A 14 10.08 11.43 -9.47
N HIS A 15 11.37 11.37 -9.79
CA HIS A 15 12.06 12.31 -10.67
C HIS A 15 11.72 12.11 -12.17
N ARG A 16 11.24 10.93 -12.59
CA ARG A 16 10.87 10.64 -13.99
C ARG A 16 9.44 11.11 -14.29
N GLU A 17 9.25 12.18 -15.03
CA GLU A 17 7.88 12.68 -15.31
C GLU A 17 7.25 12.02 -16.54
N ASP A 18 8.06 11.63 -17.52
CA ASP A 18 7.64 10.75 -18.61
C ASP A 18 7.58 9.29 -18.12
N ARG A 19 6.37 8.80 -17.89
CA ARG A 19 6.10 7.45 -17.39
C ARG A 19 4.74 6.97 -17.87
N LEU A 20 4.60 5.64 -17.91
CA LEU A 20 3.31 4.99 -18.04
C LEU A 20 2.38 5.42 -16.90
N GLY A 21 1.06 5.23 -17.08
CA GLY A 21 0.03 5.46 -16.06
C GLY A 21 0.10 4.51 -14.86
N ILE A 22 1.30 4.18 -14.38
CA ILE A 22 1.56 3.31 -13.24
C ILE A 22 2.38 4.13 -12.26
N VAL A 23 1.80 4.41 -11.10
CA VAL A 23 2.43 5.23 -10.06
C VAL A 23 2.57 4.39 -8.80
N SER A 24 3.81 4.17 -8.39
CA SER A 24 4.15 3.46 -7.16
C SER A 24 4.57 4.45 -6.08
N PHE A 25 4.09 4.27 -4.86
CA PHE A 25 4.45 5.11 -3.72
C PHE A 25 4.46 4.34 -2.40
N ILE A 26 5.19 4.88 -1.43
CA ILE A 26 5.14 4.46 -0.03
C ILE A 26 4.61 5.61 0.83
N ILE A 27 4.03 5.28 1.97
CA ILE A 27 3.72 6.24 3.03
C ILE A 27 4.60 5.88 4.22
N GLU A 28 5.49 6.80 4.62
CA GLU A 28 6.39 6.60 5.75
C GLU A 28 5.59 6.29 7.03
N GLY A 29 5.98 5.21 7.72
CA GLY A 29 5.31 4.74 8.94
C GLY A 29 4.10 3.82 8.70
N MET A 30 3.67 3.62 7.45
CA MET A 30 2.52 2.77 7.14
C MET A 30 2.88 1.54 6.32
N HIS A 31 2.38 0.37 6.74
CA HIS A 31 2.49 -0.85 5.95
C HIS A 31 1.61 -0.75 4.68
N TYR A 32 2.16 -1.11 3.52
CA TYR A 32 1.47 -0.96 2.23
C TYR A 32 0.12 -1.68 2.19
N ASN A 33 -0.03 -2.87 2.80
CA ASN A 33 -1.31 -3.57 2.83
C ASN A 33 -2.38 -2.84 3.66
N LEU A 34 -2.00 -2.10 4.70
CA LEU A 34 -2.95 -1.25 5.42
C LEU A 34 -3.42 -0.10 4.53
N VAL A 35 -2.50 0.53 3.77
CA VAL A 35 -2.86 1.61 2.84
C VAL A 35 -3.79 1.10 1.73
N VAL A 36 -3.49 -0.07 1.14
CA VAL A 36 -4.36 -0.73 0.15
C VAL A 36 -5.75 -0.97 0.73
N LYS A 37 -5.82 -1.54 1.95
CA LYS A 37 -7.09 -1.83 2.60
C LYS A 37 -7.88 -0.57 2.90
N LEU A 38 -7.24 0.49 3.39
CA LEU A 38 -7.89 1.78 3.65
C LEU A 38 -8.41 2.46 2.39
N LEU A 39 -7.66 2.40 1.28
CA LEU A 39 -8.11 2.93 -0.02
C LEU A 39 -9.37 2.20 -0.50
N ASN A 40 -9.41 0.88 -0.36
CA ASN A 40 -10.57 0.07 -0.71
C ASN A 40 -11.77 0.38 0.21
N ASP A 41 -11.61 0.19 1.52
CA ASP A 41 -12.72 0.14 2.47
C ASP A 41 -13.38 1.52 2.68
N ARG A 42 -12.61 2.60 2.58
CA ARG A 42 -13.13 3.96 2.85
C ARG A 42 -13.47 4.77 1.61
N PHE A 43 -12.86 4.45 0.48
CA PHE A 43 -12.95 5.28 -0.72
C PHE A 43 -13.36 4.51 -1.98
N GLY A 44 -13.51 3.19 -1.89
CA GLY A 44 -13.83 2.34 -3.04
C GLY A 44 -12.71 2.26 -4.07
N ILE A 45 -11.46 2.59 -3.69
CA ILE A 45 -10.32 2.66 -4.61
C ILE A 45 -9.53 1.36 -4.53
N GLN A 46 -9.59 0.56 -5.60
CA GLN A 46 -8.85 -0.70 -5.70
C GLN A 46 -7.45 -0.46 -6.26
N VAL A 47 -6.44 -0.88 -5.50
CA VAL A 47 -5.03 -0.77 -5.84
C VAL A 47 -4.30 -2.07 -5.51
N ARG A 48 -3.06 -2.21 -5.99
CA ARG A 48 -2.21 -3.36 -5.66
C ARG A 48 -1.12 -2.94 -4.66
N GLY A 49 -0.82 -3.82 -3.72
CA GLY A 49 0.28 -3.66 -2.76
C GLY A 49 1.29 -4.80 -2.88
N GLY A 50 2.55 -4.52 -2.53
CA GLY A 50 3.59 -5.54 -2.39
C GLY A 50 4.91 -5.16 -3.04
N CYS A 51 5.91 -6.01 -2.87
CA CYS A 51 7.15 -5.98 -3.63
C CYS A 51 6.97 -6.86 -4.87
N SER A 52 6.83 -6.25 -6.05
CA SER A 52 6.35 -6.88 -7.31
C SER A 52 7.31 -7.93 -7.89
N CYS A 53 7.56 -9.03 -7.18
CA CYS A 53 8.42 -10.16 -7.56
C CYS A 53 9.82 -9.77 -8.09
N ALA A 54 10.30 -8.58 -7.75
CA ALA A 54 11.54 -8.01 -8.23
C ALA A 54 12.43 -7.67 -7.02
N GLY A 55 12.81 -8.69 -6.24
CA GLY A 55 13.56 -8.52 -4.98
C GLY A 55 14.75 -7.55 -5.10
N PRO A 56 15.66 -7.73 -6.07
CA PRO A 56 16.79 -6.81 -6.26
C PRO A 56 16.37 -5.37 -6.56
N TYR A 57 15.30 -5.19 -7.35
CA TYR A 57 14.78 -3.86 -7.68
C TYR A 57 14.05 -3.22 -6.50
N GLY A 58 13.34 -4.01 -5.70
CA GLY A 58 12.75 -3.55 -4.45
C GLY A 58 13.81 -3.10 -3.45
N HIS A 59 14.94 -3.80 -3.37
CA HIS A 59 16.07 -3.38 -2.52
C HIS A 59 16.64 -2.04 -2.99
N TYR A 60 16.87 -1.89 -4.29
CA TYR A 60 17.35 -0.63 -4.87
C TYR A 60 16.39 0.54 -4.59
N LEU A 61 15.09 0.36 -4.87
CA LEU A 61 14.08 1.41 -4.72
C LEU A 61 13.86 1.84 -3.27
N LEU A 62 14.07 0.94 -2.32
CA LEU A 62 13.85 1.18 -0.89
C LEU A 62 15.16 1.44 -0.13
N GLY A 63 16.30 1.49 -0.83
CA GLY A 63 17.61 1.72 -0.22
C GLY A 63 18.03 0.61 0.75
N ILE A 64 17.59 -0.64 0.52
CA ILE A 64 17.87 -1.77 1.39
C ILE A 64 19.26 -2.33 1.08
N ASP A 65 20.16 -2.26 2.04
CA ASP A 65 21.50 -2.84 1.93
C ASP A 65 21.51 -4.36 2.24
N LYS A 66 22.69 -4.99 2.12
CA LYS A 66 22.85 -6.43 2.34
C LYS A 66 22.57 -6.87 3.78
N GLU A 67 22.94 -6.06 4.77
CA GLU A 67 22.74 -6.38 6.18
C GLU A 67 21.26 -6.24 6.55
N GLN A 68 20.61 -5.17 6.12
CA GLN A 68 19.17 -4.97 6.23
C GLN A 68 18.40 -6.09 5.52
N SER A 69 18.82 -6.49 4.31
CA SER A 69 18.19 -7.59 3.59
C SER A 69 18.28 -8.92 4.35
N LYS A 70 19.42 -9.24 4.96
CA LYS A 70 19.56 -10.45 5.80
C LYS A 70 18.66 -10.37 7.03
N ASN A 71 18.58 -9.20 7.68
CA ASN A 71 17.72 -9.01 8.85
C ASN A 71 16.24 -9.18 8.48
N ILE A 72 15.80 -8.59 7.37
CA ILE A 72 14.44 -8.78 6.82
C ILE A 72 14.18 -10.27 6.58
N LEU A 73 15.12 -11.00 5.96
CA LEU A 73 14.96 -12.43 5.70
C LEU A 73 14.79 -13.23 6.99
N MET A 74 15.68 -13.04 7.97
CA MET A 74 15.60 -13.73 9.27
C MET A 74 14.27 -13.47 9.99
N GLN A 75 13.81 -12.22 9.99
CA GLN A 75 12.53 -11.83 10.61
C GLN A 75 11.33 -12.47 9.88
N VAL A 76 11.37 -12.51 8.55
CA VAL A 76 10.34 -13.17 7.74
C VAL A 76 10.31 -14.68 7.99
N GLU A 77 11.47 -15.33 8.10
CA GLU A 77 11.59 -16.76 8.46
C GLU A 77 11.05 -17.05 9.87
N GLN A 78 11.15 -16.08 10.78
CA GLN A 78 10.55 -16.12 12.11
C GLN A 78 9.05 -15.78 12.13
N GLY A 79 8.42 -15.56 10.97
CA GLY A 79 6.99 -15.29 10.83
C GLY A 79 6.59 -13.81 10.94
N ASN A 80 7.55 -12.88 11.10
CA ASN A 80 7.28 -11.45 11.13
C ASN A 80 7.15 -10.88 9.71
N LEU A 81 5.98 -11.07 9.09
CA LEU A 81 5.72 -10.59 7.73
C LEU A 81 5.56 -9.05 7.62
N LEU A 82 5.41 -8.32 8.75
CA LEU A 82 5.28 -6.86 8.74
C LEU A 82 6.53 -6.13 8.26
N ILE A 83 7.70 -6.75 8.42
CA ILE A 83 8.96 -6.17 7.96
C ILE A 83 9.14 -6.31 6.44
N LYS A 84 8.28 -7.10 5.78
CA LYS A 84 8.43 -7.37 4.36
C LYS A 84 8.26 -6.06 3.58
N PRO A 85 9.27 -5.64 2.80
CA PRO A 85 9.17 -4.40 2.06
C PRO A 85 8.06 -4.45 1.00
N GLY A 86 7.51 -3.29 0.66
CA GLY A 86 6.52 -3.17 -0.40
C GLY A 86 6.04 -1.73 -0.59
N TRP A 87 5.27 -1.52 -1.65
CA TRP A 87 4.69 -0.22 -1.99
C TRP A 87 3.25 -0.39 -2.47
N VAL A 88 2.54 0.72 -2.56
CA VAL A 88 1.23 0.80 -3.19
C VAL A 88 1.41 1.19 -4.64
N ARG A 89 0.71 0.51 -5.56
CA ARG A 89 0.73 0.80 -7.00
C ARG A 89 -0.67 1.17 -7.47
N ILE A 90 -0.78 2.39 -8.00
CA ILE A 90 -1.96 2.88 -8.70
C ILE A 90 -1.75 2.68 -10.20
N SER A 91 -2.79 2.16 -10.87
CA SER A 91 -2.84 2.06 -12.32
C SER A 91 -3.94 3.01 -12.83
N VAL A 92 -3.51 4.04 -13.54
CA VAL A 92 -4.38 5.01 -14.20
C VAL A 92 -4.87 4.40 -15.51
N HIS A 93 -6.18 4.33 -15.67
CA HIS A 93 -6.81 3.81 -16.88
C HIS A 93 -7.11 4.96 -17.87
N PRO A 94 -7.04 4.76 -19.19
CA PRO A 94 -7.35 5.79 -20.18
C PRO A 94 -8.76 6.41 -20.11
N ILE A 95 -9.70 5.76 -19.40
CA ILE A 95 -11.07 6.26 -19.24
C ILE A 95 -11.27 7.04 -17.94
N MET A 96 -10.26 7.07 -17.05
CA MET A 96 -10.34 7.85 -15.82
C MET A 96 -10.33 9.33 -16.17
N THR A 97 -11.26 10.05 -15.56
CA THR A 97 -11.33 11.50 -15.63
C THR A 97 -10.30 12.13 -14.70
N ASN A 98 -10.03 13.42 -14.88
CA ASN A 98 -9.22 14.16 -13.92
C ASN A 98 -9.81 14.13 -12.51
N GLU A 99 -11.15 14.09 -12.39
CA GLU A 99 -11.80 14.03 -11.08
C GLU A 99 -11.55 12.70 -10.37
N ASP A 100 -11.50 11.58 -11.09
CA ASP A 100 -11.11 10.28 -10.53
C ASP A 100 -9.68 10.34 -9.96
N ILE A 101 -8.77 11.01 -10.67
CA ILE A 101 -7.39 11.21 -10.20
C ILE A 101 -7.35 12.09 -8.96
N TYR A 102 -8.10 13.20 -8.94
CA TYR A 102 -8.19 14.05 -7.76
C TYR A 102 -8.81 13.34 -6.56
N HIS A 103 -9.81 12.47 -6.78
CA HIS A 103 -10.39 11.61 -5.75
C HIS A 103 -9.34 10.71 -5.12
N ILE A 104 -8.52 10.04 -5.94
CA ILE A 104 -7.41 9.19 -5.45
C ILE A 104 -6.42 10.00 -4.62
N ILE A 105 -6.02 11.18 -5.09
CA ILE A 105 -5.07 12.05 -4.38
C ILE A 105 -5.65 12.54 -3.05
N ARG A 106 -6.94 12.91 -3.03
CA ARG A 106 -7.64 13.29 -1.78
C ARG A 106 -7.70 12.10 -0.82
N ALA A 107 -8.06 10.91 -1.29
CA ALA A 107 -8.10 9.70 -0.47
C ALA A 107 -6.76 9.43 0.22
N ILE A 108 -5.64 9.48 -0.52
CA ILE A 108 -4.29 9.31 0.04
C ILE A 108 -4.00 10.38 1.10
N ARG A 109 -4.35 11.65 0.83
CA ARG A 109 -4.17 12.74 1.80
C ARG A 109 -4.96 12.51 3.08
N HIS A 110 -6.19 12.00 2.96
CA HIS A 110 -7.02 11.67 4.11
C HIS A 110 -6.44 10.51 4.92
N ILE A 111 -5.89 9.48 4.26
CA ILE A 111 -5.21 8.37 4.92
C ILE A 111 -4.04 8.88 5.77
N VAL A 112 -3.15 9.69 5.17
CA VAL A 112 -1.99 10.25 5.89
C VAL A 112 -2.44 11.11 7.08
N ARG A 113 -3.52 11.89 6.92
CA ARG A 113 -4.03 12.79 7.97
C ARG A 113 -4.66 12.06 9.15
N HIS A 114 -5.31 10.91 8.91
CA HIS A 114 -6.09 10.19 9.92
C HIS A 114 -5.48 8.85 10.32
N GLU A 115 -4.23 8.59 9.91
CA GLU A 115 -3.53 7.32 10.12
C GLU A 115 -3.67 6.82 11.56
N ASP A 116 -3.39 7.66 12.55
CA ASP A 116 -3.36 7.23 13.96
C ASP A 116 -4.68 6.70 14.46
N LYS A 117 -5.79 7.28 13.99
CA LYS A 117 -7.14 6.81 14.31
C LYS A 117 -7.48 5.58 13.49
N TRP A 118 -7.32 5.67 12.17
CA TRP A 118 -7.80 4.63 11.26
C TRP A 118 -7.03 3.33 11.38
N LYS A 119 -5.73 3.36 11.68
CA LYS A 119 -4.94 2.13 11.89
C LYS A 119 -5.47 1.30 13.07
N GLN A 120 -6.03 1.96 14.10
CA GLN A 120 -6.56 1.29 15.28
C GLN A 120 -7.83 0.49 14.99
N GLU A 121 -8.55 0.82 13.91
CA GLU A 121 -9.78 0.15 13.48
C GLU A 121 -9.49 -1.17 12.73
N TYR A 122 -8.22 -1.49 12.48
CA TYR A 122 -7.80 -2.70 11.77
C TYR A 122 -6.98 -3.64 12.67
N ILE A 123 -7.08 -4.93 12.36
CA ILE A 123 -6.29 -6.01 12.96
C ILE A 123 -5.41 -6.59 11.86
N TYR A 124 -4.13 -6.77 12.17
CA TYR A 124 -3.18 -7.42 11.28
C TYR A 124 -3.23 -8.94 11.43
N ASP A 125 -3.40 -9.64 10.31
CA ASP A 125 -3.27 -11.10 10.22
C ASP A 125 -1.90 -11.46 9.64
N HIS A 126 -1.01 -11.88 10.53
CA HIS A 126 0.37 -12.25 10.21
C HIS A 126 0.47 -13.52 9.35
N THR A 127 -0.56 -14.39 9.34
CA THR A 127 -0.53 -15.63 8.54
C THR A 127 -0.73 -15.34 7.05
N LYS A 128 -1.49 -14.28 6.74
CA LYS A 128 -1.81 -13.87 5.37
C LYS A 128 -1.10 -12.59 4.93
N ASN A 129 -0.46 -11.89 5.88
CA ASN A 129 0.07 -10.55 5.68
C ASN A 129 -1.03 -9.56 5.26
N GLU A 130 -2.21 -9.65 5.87
CA GLU A 130 -3.38 -8.84 5.50
C GLU A 130 -3.87 -8.01 6.68
N PHE A 131 -4.66 -6.97 6.39
CA PHE A 131 -5.35 -6.16 7.40
C PHE A 131 -6.85 -6.33 7.24
N TYR A 132 -7.54 -6.55 8.35
CA TYR A 132 -8.99 -6.67 8.40
C TYR A 132 -9.56 -5.60 9.31
N HIS A 133 -10.70 -5.04 8.92
CA HIS A 133 -11.42 -4.15 9.82
C HIS A 133 -11.93 -4.95 11.03
N ARG A 134 -11.94 -4.35 12.23
CA ARG A 134 -12.39 -5.02 13.46
C ARG A 134 -13.83 -5.55 13.38
N HIS A 135 -14.64 -4.90 12.57
CA HIS A 135 -16.06 -5.22 12.34
C HIS A 135 -16.30 -5.82 10.94
N ASP A 136 -15.27 -6.40 10.32
CA ASP A 136 -15.41 -7.07 9.03
C ASP A 136 -16.21 -8.37 9.20
N ASP A 137 -17.42 -8.42 8.63
CA ASP A 137 -18.27 -9.60 8.61
C ASP A 137 -17.78 -10.55 7.50
N ARG A 138 -16.66 -11.21 7.78
CA ARG A 138 -15.86 -11.98 6.81
C ARG A 138 -16.53 -13.27 6.34
N ASP A 139 -17.67 -13.64 6.90
CA ASP A 139 -18.38 -14.85 6.51
C ASP A 139 -19.51 -14.52 5.53
N VAL A 140 -19.16 -13.97 4.38
CA VAL A 140 -20.10 -13.90 3.23
C VAL A 140 -20.06 -15.17 2.38
N ARG A 141 -19.26 -16.17 2.76
CA ARG A 141 -19.12 -17.41 1.97
C ARG A 141 -20.47 -18.09 1.78
N HIS A 142 -21.32 -18.05 2.81
CA HIS A 142 -22.69 -18.56 2.74
C HIS A 142 -23.57 -17.86 1.68
N LEU A 143 -23.23 -16.63 1.27
CA LEU A 143 -23.96 -15.90 0.21
C LEU A 143 -23.57 -16.35 -1.21
N PHE A 144 -22.45 -17.06 -1.36
CA PHE A 144 -21.92 -17.50 -2.65
C PHE A 144 -21.82 -19.03 -2.78
N ILE A 145 -22.36 -19.78 -1.81
CA ILE A 145 -22.58 -21.23 -1.97
C ILE A 145 -23.85 -21.40 -2.80
N LEU A 146 -23.70 -21.87 -4.05
CA LEU A 146 -24.78 -22.34 -4.91
C LEU A 146 -25.20 -23.76 -4.53
#